data_AF-A0A353RAW5-F1
#
_entry.id   AF-A0A353RAW5-F1
#
_cell.length_a   1.000
_cell.length_b   1.000
_cell.length_c   1.000
_cell.angle_alpha   90.00
_cell.angle_beta   90.00
_cell.angle_gamma   90.00
#
_symmetry.space_group_name_H-M   'P 1'
#
loop_
_entity.id
_entity.type
_entity.pdbx_description
1 polymer ?
#
loop_
_entity_poly.entity_id
_entity_poly.type
_entity_poly.pdbx_seq_one_letter_code
_entity_poly.pdbx_strand_id
1 'polypeptide(L)' 'HPADFTPVCTSEFMTFAVMEEKFAAVNCKLVGLSIDGIYSHIAWLRTIKEK' A
#
# COMPACT_ATOMS: atom_id res chain seq x y z
N HIS A 1 -1.57 5.73 5.61
CA HIS A 1 -2.18 4.81 6.59
C HIS A 1 -1.50 4.97 7.95
N PRO A 2 -2.16 4.56 9.06
CA PRO A 2 -1.60 4.70 10.41
C PRO A 2 -0.31 3.94 10.72
N ALA A 3 -0.18 2.67 10.31
CA ALA A 3 1.02 1.86 10.56
C ALA A 3 1.10 0.64 9.62
N ASP A 4 2.32 0.31 9.19
CA ASP A 4 2.63 -0.94 8.49
C ASP A 4 2.26 -2.18 9.34
N PHE A 5 2.10 -3.34 8.69
CA PHE A 5 1.78 -4.62 9.35
C PHE A 5 0.44 -4.69 10.11
N THR A 6 -0.43 -3.69 9.97
CA THR A 6 -1.79 -3.74 10.53
C THR A 6 -2.79 -4.28 9.49
N PRO A 7 -3.81 -5.06 9.91
CA PRO A 7 -4.68 -5.79 8.98
C PRO A 7 -5.51 -4.87 8.10
N VAL A 8 -6.07 -3.79 8.66
CA VAL A 8 -6.88 -2.81 7.90
C VAL A 8 -6.02 -2.11 6.86
N CYS A 9 -4.86 -1.56 7.25
CA CYS A 9 -3.96 -0.87 6.32
C CYS A 9 -3.49 -1.80 5.19
N THR A 10 -3.27 -3.09 5.49
CA THR A 10 -2.91 -4.10 4.48
C THR A 10 -4.04 -4.31 3.48
N SER A 11 -5.29 -4.47 3.95
CA SER A 11 -6.44 -4.62 3.06
C SER A 11 -6.70 -3.38 2.19
N GLU A 12 -6.55 -2.18 2.77
CA GLU A 12 -6.71 -0.92 2.04
C GLU A 12 -5.65 -0.79 0.94
N PHE A 13 -4.37 -1.04 1.27
CA PHE A 13 -3.27 -0.90 0.33
C PHE A 13 -3.39 -1.89 -0.84
N MET A 14 -3.76 -3.15 -0.57
CA MET A 14 -4.04 -4.14 -1.61
C MET A 14 -5.21 -3.73 -2.50
N THR A 15 -6.27 -3.16 -1.92
CA THR A 15 -7.44 -2.68 -2.67
C THR A 15 -7.04 -1.53 -3.60
N PHE A 16 -6.27 -0.56 -3.12
CA PHE A 16 -5.75 0.53 -3.94
C PHE A 16 -4.84 0.03 -5.06
N ALA A 17 -4.00 -0.98 -4.80
CA ALA A 17 -3.17 -1.60 -5.83
C ALA A 17 -4.00 -2.26 -6.94
N VAL A 18 -5.09 -2.97 -6.60
CA VAL A 18 -6.02 -3.53 -7.60
C VAL A 18 -6.75 -2.44 -8.40
N MET A 19 -6.98 -1.28 -7.78
CA MET A 19 -7.66 -0.16 -8.43
C MET A 19 -6.72 0.75 -9.22
N GLU A 20 -5.42 0.46 -9.30
CA GLU A 20 -4.42 1.33 -9.92
C GLU A 20 -4.79 1.72 -11.36
N GLU A 21 -5.28 0.78 -12.17
CA GLU A 21 -5.74 1.06 -13.54
C GLU A 21 -6.88 2.07 -13.60
N LYS A 22 -7.80 2.06 -12.62
CA LYS A 22 -8.91 3.02 -12.54
C LYS A 22 -8.42 4.43 -12.25
N PHE A 23 -7.40 4.56 -11.40
CA PHE A 23 -6.77 5.85 -11.11
C PHE A 23 -5.94 6.33 -12.31
N ALA A 24 -5.23 5.43 -12.98
CA ALA A 24 -4.48 5.75 -14.20
C ALA A 24 -5.39 6.28 -15.32
N ALA A 25 -6.59 5.72 -15.50
CA ALA A 25 -7.58 6.16 -16.49
C ALA A 25 -8.04 7.62 -16.31
N VAL A 26 -7.93 8.17 -15.09
CA VAL A 26 -8.25 9.57 -14.76
C VAL A 26 -7.00 10.43 -14.54
N ASN A 27 -5.85 10.00 -15.07
CA ASN A 27 -4.56 10.68 -14.93
C ASN A 27 -4.15 10.92 -13.46
N CYS A 28 -4.46 9.96 -12.59
CA CYS A 28 -4.14 10.01 -11.16
C CYS A 28 -3.10 8.93 -10.80
N LYS A 29 -2.11 9.31 -9.97
CA LYS A 29 -1.10 8.39 -9.41
C LYS A 29 -1.34 8.19 -7.92
N LEU A 30 -1.17 6.97 -7.46
CA LEU A 30 -1.29 6.61 -6.04
C LEU A 30 0.03 6.82 -5.31
N VAL A 31 -0.07 7.35 -4.08
CA VAL A 31 1.07 7.52 -3.16
C VAL A 31 0.62 7.12 -1.75
N GLY A 32 1.37 6.21 -1.13
CA GLY A 32 1.18 5.82 0.28
C GLY A 32 2.00 6.70 1.23
N LEU A 33 1.52 6.89 2.45
CA LEU A 33 2.19 7.66 3.51
C LEU A 33 1.86 7.09 4.87
N SER A 34 2.88 6.75 5.67
CA SER A 34 2.75 6.55 7.12
C SER A 34 3.94 7.17 7.85
N ILE A 35 3.98 7.00 9.17
CA ILE A 35 5.11 7.44 10.01
C ILE A 35 6.27 6.44 10.01
N ASP A 36 6.07 5.24 9.43
CA ASP A 36 7.04 4.17 9.45
C ASP A 36 8.24 4.49 8.54
N GLY A 37 9.42 4.00 8.91
CA GLY A 37 10.62 4.19 8.10
C GLY A 37 10.61 3.36 6.81
N ILE A 38 11.43 3.76 5.83
CA ILE A 38 11.50 3.10 4.51
C ILE A 38 11.75 1.58 4.58
N TYR A 39 12.55 1.12 5.54
CA TYR A 39 12.83 -0.31 5.73
C TYR A 39 11.59 -1.09 6.18
N SER A 40 10.71 -0.47 6.97
CA SER A 40 9.42 -1.04 7.35
C SER A 40 8.55 -1.25 6.13
N HIS A 41 8.43 -0.23 5.26
CA HIS A 41 7.64 -0.36 4.03
C HIS A 41 8.15 -1.48 3.13
N ILE A 42 9.47 -1.60 2.94
CA ILE A 42 10.06 -2.67 2.12
C ILE A 42 9.76 -4.05 2.70
N ALA A 43 9.91 -4.22 4.02
CA ALA A 43 9.61 -5.48 4.69
C ALA A 43 8.12 -5.82 4.60
N TRP A 44 7.25 -4.83 4.83
CA TRP A 44 5.81 -5.00 4.75
C TRP A 44 5.33 -5.39 3.34
N LEU A 45 5.87 -4.74 2.30
CA LEU A 45 5.58 -5.10 0.91
C LEU A 45 6.01 -6.54 0.57
N ARG A 46 7.13 -7.02 1.12
CA ARG A 46 7.54 -8.42 0.97
C ARG A 46 6.54 -9.36 1.64
N THR A 47 6.12 -9.05 2.87
CA THR A 47 5.10 -9.84 3.58
C THR A 47 3.76 -9.88 2.84
N ILE A 48 3.34 -8.78 2.19
CA ILE A 48 2.13 -8.75 1.36
C ILE A 48 2.28 -9.67 0.14
N LYS A 49 3.45 -9.69 -0.49
CA LYS A 49 3.72 -10.50 -1.70
C LYS A 49 3.84 -12.00 -1.41
N GLU A 50 4.35 -12.35 -0.22
CA GLU A 50 4.55 -13.74 0.21
C GLU A 50 3.26 -14.42 0.71
N LYS A 51 2.20 -13.65 0.97
CA LYS A 51 0.87 -14.12 1.35
C LYS A 51 -0.05 -14.22 0.14
#